data_AF-A0A0F3GJ94-F1
#
_entry.id   AF-A0A0F3GJ94-F1
#
_cell.length_a   1.000
_cell.length_b   1.000
_cell.length_c   1.000
_cell.angle_alpha   90.00
_cell.angle_beta   90.00
_cell.angle_gamma   90.00
#
_symmetry.space_group_name_H-M   'P 1'
#
loop_
_entity.id
_entity.type
_entity.pdbx_description
1 polymer ?
#
loop_
_entity_poly.entity_id
_entity_poly.type
_entity_poly.pdbx_seq_one_letter_code
_entity_poly.pdbx_strand_id
1 'polypeptide(L)'
;MKQVQSELGVILASLARESKRDESLRLSHLIQKSIVSNLNDKFGGVVDNGVRQALFYVLVGASMPSTLVEISYLTNAQEEKLLKTKAYKEELANSIARGIGQYVSTLPDAPEYARVEILSAVKRKYKD
;
A
#
# COMPACT_ATOMS: atom_id res chain seq x y z
N MET A 1 -23.64 -31.44 -18.13
CA MET A 1 -23.71 -30.57 -16.91
C MET A 1 -22.35 -30.28 -16.26
N LYS A 2 -21.34 -31.17 -16.30
CA LYS A 2 -19.99 -30.89 -15.74
C LYS A 2 -19.23 -29.73 -16.42
N GLN A 3 -19.46 -29.47 -17.71
CA GLN A 3 -18.71 -28.48 -18.49
C GLN A 3 -19.14 -27.02 -18.25
N VAL A 4 -20.42 -26.78 -17.93
CA VAL A 4 -20.93 -25.44 -17.61
C VAL A 4 -20.43 -24.98 -16.22
N GLN A 5 -20.26 -25.91 -15.28
CA GLN A 5 -19.66 -25.59 -13.97
C GLN A 5 -18.19 -25.19 -14.07
N SER A 6 -17.43 -25.71 -15.06
CA SER A 6 -16.04 -25.28 -15.28
C SER A 6 -15.94 -23.90 -15.93
N GLU A 7 -16.83 -23.54 -16.85
CA GLU A 7 -16.82 -22.21 -17.50
C GLU A 7 -17.15 -21.09 -16.52
N LEU A 8 -18.19 -21.27 -15.70
CA LEU A 8 -18.54 -20.32 -14.63
C LEU A 8 -17.39 -20.19 -13.63
N GLY A 9 -16.79 -21.30 -13.20
CA GLY A 9 -15.65 -21.29 -12.29
C GLY A 9 -14.45 -20.53 -12.85
N VAL A 10 -14.15 -20.69 -14.15
CA VAL A 10 -13.07 -19.96 -14.85
C VAL A 10 -13.37 -18.46 -14.92
N ILE A 11 -14.62 -18.08 -15.22
CA ILE A 11 -15.05 -16.69 -15.27
C ILE A 11 -14.93 -16.05 -13.88
N LEU A 12 -15.49 -16.69 -12.85
CA LEU A 12 -15.42 -16.19 -11.47
C LEU A 12 -13.97 -16.06 -10.97
N ALA A 13 -13.11 -17.04 -11.27
CA ALA A 13 -11.70 -16.97 -10.92
C ALA A 13 -10.99 -15.83 -11.65
N SER A 14 -11.36 -15.55 -12.89
CA SER A 14 -10.79 -14.45 -13.67
C SER A 14 -11.24 -13.09 -13.12
N LEU A 15 -12.53 -12.94 -12.80
CA LEU A 15 -13.07 -11.75 -12.15
C LEU A 15 -12.43 -11.50 -10.77
N ALA A 16 -12.27 -12.54 -9.96
CA ALA A 16 -11.62 -12.43 -8.65
C ALA A 16 -10.14 -12.01 -8.76
N ARG A 17 -9.41 -12.56 -9.74
CA ARG A 17 -8.02 -12.15 -10.01
C ARG A 17 -7.92 -10.70 -10.47
N GLU A 18 -8.82 -10.28 -11.35
CA GLU A 18 -8.88 -8.91 -11.85
C GLU A 18 -9.21 -7.93 -10.73
N SER A 19 -10.24 -8.21 -9.93
CA SER A 19 -10.61 -7.40 -8.77
C SER A 19 -9.46 -7.28 -7.75
N LYS A 20 -8.78 -8.39 -7.43
CA LYS A 20 -7.60 -8.36 -6.57
C LYS A 20 -6.52 -7.44 -7.14
N ARG A 21 -6.26 -7.51 -8.44
CA ARG A 21 -5.24 -6.69 -9.11
C ARG A 21 -5.57 -5.21 -8.96
N ASP A 22 -6.80 -4.83 -9.26
CA ASP A 22 -7.25 -3.43 -9.21
C ASP A 22 -7.16 -2.86 -7.78
N GLU A 23 -7.61 -3.63 -6.79
CA GLU A 23 -7.50 -3.24 -5.38
C GLU A 23 -6.04 -3.19 -4.90
N SER A 24 -5.18 -4.09 -5.39
CA SER A 24 -3.73 -4.06 -5.09
C SER A 24 -3.07 -2.80 -5.67
N LEU A 25 -3.45 -2.39 -6.88
CA LEU A 25 -2.97 -1.15 -7.49
C LEU A 25 -3.45 0.07 -6.71
N ARG A 26 -4.72 0.09 -6.33
CA ARG A 26 -5.30 1.17 -5.53
C ARG A 26 -4.58 1.33 -4.18
N LEU A 27 -4.37 0.22 -3.47
CA LEU A 27 -3.60 0.17 -2.23
C LEU A 27 -2.17 0.71 -2.44
N SER A 28 -1.50 0.22 -3.48
CA SER A 28 -0.12 0.61 -3.81
C SER A 28 0.00 2.11 -4.11
N HIS A 29 -0.94 2.67 -4.88
CA HIS A 29 -0.94 4.10 -5.21
C HIS A 29 -1.16 4.99 -4.00
N LEU A 30 -2.04 4.60 -3.07
CA LEU A 30 -2.29 5.36 -1.85
C LEU A 30 -1.08 5.32 -0.91
N ILE A 31 -0.45 4.16 -0.76
CA ILE A 31 0.81 4.03 -0.01
C ILE A 31 1.92 4.88 -0.65
N GLN A 32 2.15 4.75 -1.96
CA GLN A 32 3.18 5.49 -2.69
C GLN A 32 2.98 6.99 -2.53
N LYS A 33 1.77 7.48 -2.78
CA LYS A 33 1.43 8.91 -2.65
C LYS A 33 1.70 9.41 -1.23
N SER A 34 1.30 8.65 -0.21
CA SER A 34 1.50 9.06 1.18
C SER A 34 2.99 9.08 1.58
N ILE A 35 3.80 8.16 1.07
CA ILE A 35 5.25 8.12 1.32
C ILE A 35 5.92 9.33 0.66
N VAL A 36 5.70 9.50 -0.65
CA VAL A 36 6.35 10.55 -1.43
C VAL A 36 6.01 11.93 -0.88
N SER A 37 4.73 12.22 -0.62
CA SER A 37 4.33 13.54 -0.13
C SER A 37 5.00 13.84 1.22
N ASN A 38 4.91 12.92 2.19
CA ASN A 38 5.41 13.18 3.52
C ASN A 38 6.94 13.24 3.61
N LEU A 39 7.63 12.34 2.91
CA LEU A 39 9.08 12.33 2.94
C LEU A 39 9.66 13.51 2.16
N ASN A 40 9.06 13.91 1.04
CA ASN A 40 9.51 15.08 0.31
C ASN A 40 9.35 16.36 1.16
N ASP A 41 8.24 16.50 1.89
CA ASP A 41 8.00 17.64 2.76
C ASP A 41 9.01 17.73 3.93
N LYS A 42 9.45 16.59 4.47
CA LYS A 42 10.32 16.53 5.67
C LYS A 42 11.81 16.44 5.39
N PHE A 43 12.20 15.80 4.30
CA PHE A 43 13.61 15.50 4.00
C PHE A 43 14.07 16.09 2.66
N GLY A 44 13.15 16.44 1.76
CA GLY A 44 13.45 16.97 0.44
C GLY A 44 14.10 15.96 -0.51
N GLY A 45 14.02 16.23 -1.81
CA GLY A 45 14.75 15.46 -2.83
C GLY A 45 14.28 14.01 -2.99
N VAL A 46 13.04 13.71 -2.61
CA VAL A 46 12.45 12.37 -2.78
C VAL A 46 11.98 12.21 -4.22
N VAL A 47 12.43 11.13 -4.87
CA VAL A 47 12.03 10.79 -6.24
C VAL A 47 10.82 9.84 -6.19
N ASP A 48 9.75 10.21 -6.89
CA ASP A 48 8.60 9.31 -7.07
C ASP A 48 8.87 8.31 -8.20
N ASN A 49 9.17 7.05 -7.83
CA ASN A 49 9.40 5.97 -8.79
C ASN A 49 8.12 5.28 -9.28
N GLY A 50 6.96 5.72 -8.79
CA GLY A 50 5.64 5.20 -9.12
C GLY A 50 5.38 3.78 -8.64
N VAL A 51 4.16 3.30 -8.92
CA VAL A 51 3.77 1.90 -8.70
C VAL A 51 4.15 1.08 -9.90
N ARG A 52 4.79 -0.07 -9.67
CA ARG A 52 5.23 -1.01 -10.70
C ARG A 52 4.62 -2.39 -10.47
N GLN A 53 4.29 -3.08 -11.56
CA GLN A 53 3.80 -4.45 -11.52
C GLN A 53 4.93 -5.41 -11.89
N ALA A 54 5.14 -6.43 -11.06
CA ALA A 54 6.10 -7.49 -11.32
C ALA A 54 5.67 -8.78 -10.59
N LEU A 55 6.16 -9.92 -11.07
CA LEU A 55 5.86 -11.24 -10.51
C LEU A 55 6.80 -11.57 -9.35
N PHE A 56 6.66 -10.83 -8.24
CA PHE A 56 7.37 -11.17 -7.00
C PHE A 56 6.71 -12.37 -6.32
N TYR A 57 7.50 -13.38 -5.96
CA TYR A 57 7.01 -14.60 -5.31
C TYR A 57 6.13 -14.33 -4.09
N VAL A 58 6.48 -13.30 -3.30
CA VAL A 58 5.71 -12.90 -2.09
C VAL A 58 4.34 -12.29 -2.40
N LEU A 59 4.11 -11.83 -3.64
CA LEU A 59 2.82 -11.29 -4.09
C LEU A 59 2.00 -12.34 -4.84
N VAL A 60 2.66 -13.40 -5.34
CA VAL A 60 2.01 -14.56 -5.97
C VAL A 60 1.27 -15.36 -4.90
N GLY A 61 0.04 -15.75 -5.18
CA GLY A 61 -0.78 -16.56 -4.26
C GLY A 61 -1.46 -15.81 -3.12
N ALA A 62 -1.19 -14.50 -2.94
CA ALA A 62 -1.95 -13.70 -1.98
C ALA A 62 -3.45 -13.70 -2.35
N SER A 63 -4.32 -14.10 -1.41
CA SER A 63 -5.77 -14.17 -1.61
C SER A 63 -6.48 -12.82 -1.40
N MET A 64 -5.73 -11.79 -1.00
CA MET A 64 -6.18 -10.43 -0.72
C MET A 64 -5.34 -9.42 -1.52
N PRO A 65 -5.76 -8.15 -1.61
CA PRO A 65 -4.94 -7.08 -2.15
C PRO A 65 -3.58 -7.01 -1.44
N SER A 66 -2.49 -6.94 -2.19
CA SER A 66 -1.13 -6.98 -1.64
C SER A 66 -0.17 -6.09 -2.42
N THR A 67 0.86 -5.59 -1.73
CA THR A 67 1.89 -4.74 -2.34
C THR A 67 3.25 -4.97 -1.68
N LEU A 68 4.32 -4.73 -2.43
CA LEU A 68 5.70 -4.73 -1.93
C LEU A 68 6.20 -3.30 -2.02
N VAL A 69 6.68 -2.75 -0.90
CA VAL A 69 7.13 -1.36 -0.82
C VAL A 69 8.65 -1.32 -0.77
N GLU A 70 9.28 -0.72 -1.79
CA GLU A 70 10.68 -0.34 -1.75
C GLU A 70 10.82 1.00 -1.01
N ILE A 71 11.40 0.98 0.19
CA ILE A 71 11.42 2.16 1.08
C ILE A 71 12.61 3.09 0.86
N SER A 72 13.73 2.60 0.33
CA SER A 72 14.97 3.34 0.03
C SER A 72 15.97 2.46 -0.72
N TYR A 73 16.89 3.07 -1.47
CA TYR A 73 18.01 2.42 -2.15
C TYR A 73 19.29 2.50 -1.32
N LEU A 74 19.79 1.35 -0.84
CA LEU A 74 21.08 1.29 -0.13
C LEU A 74 22.28 1.67 -1.00
N THR A 75 22.14 1.57 -2.33
CA THR A 75 23.16 2.01 -3.29
C THR A 75 23.22 3.52 -3.46
N ASN A 76 22.21 4.26 -2.98
CA ASN A 76 22.21 5.72 -2.95
C ASN A 76 22.72 6.18 -1.57
N ALA A 77 23.88 6.82 -1.53
CA ALA A 77 24.53 7.23 -0.28
C ALA A 77 23.67 8.20 0.58
N GLN A 78 22.84 9.03 -0.04
CA GLN A 78 21.94 9.94 0.68
C GLN A 78 20.81 9.16 1.35
N GLU A 79 20.15 8.26 0.61
CA GLU A 79 19.06 7.43 1.14
C GLU A 79 19.57 6.43 2.19
N GLU A 80 20.75 5.83 1.97
CA GLU A 80 21.39 4.93 2.94
C GLU A 80 21.63 5.65 4.28
N LYS A 81 22.12 6.90 4.23
CA LYS A 81 22.34 7.72 5.43
C LYS A 81 21.02 8.05 6.14
N LEU A 82 19.99 8.41 5.39
CA LEU A 82 18.66 8.70 5.95
C LEU A 82 18.05 7.45 6.61
N LEU A 83 18.14 6.29 5.96
CA LEU A 83 17.58 5.02 6.43
C LEU A 83 18.17 4.56 7.78
N LYS A 84 19.41 4.97 8.09
CA LYS A 84 20.04 4.73 9.40
C LYS A 84 19.39 5.54 10.53
N THR A 85 18.73 6.64 10.21
CA THR A 85 18.13 7.53 11.22
C THR A 85 16.79 7.00 11.72
N LYS A 86 16.51 7.20 13.01
CA LYS A 86 15.22 6.83 13.62
C LYS A 86 14.07 7.66 13.04
N ALA A 87 14.27 8.98 12.92
CA ALA A 87 13.26 9.91 12.42
C ALA A 87 12.76 9.52 11.01
N TYR A 88 13.66 9.20 10.07
CA TYR A 88 13.27 8.80 8.72
C TYR A 88 12.47 7.50 8.70
N LYS A 89 12.89 6.48 9.47
CA LYS A 89 12.15 5.21 9.59
C LYS A 89 10.76 5.39 10.22
N GLU A 90 10.63 6.28 11.19
CA GLU A 90 9.33 6.60 11.79
C GLU A 90 8.41 7.30 10.79
N GLU A 91 8.92 8.25 10.02
CA GLU A 91 8.14 8.93 8.99
C GLU A 91 7.74 8.00 7.83
N LEU A 92 8.61 7.08 7.43
CA LEU A 92 8.29 5.99 6.50
C LEU A 92 7.12 5.14 7.03
N ALA A 93 7.24 4.63 8.26
CA ALA A 93 6.21 3.79 8.88
C ALA A 93 4.86 4.52 9.00
N ASN A 94 4.89 5.80 9.42
CA ASN A 94 3.69 6.64 9.51
C ASN A 94 3.03 6.85 8.14
N SER A 95 3.83 7.00 7.09
CA SER A 95 3.32 7.22 5.74
C SER A 95 2.72 5.94 5.15
N ILE A 96 3.35 4.79 5.37
CA ILE A 96 2.78 3.49 5.01
C ILE A 96 1.45 3.27 5.74
N ALA A 97 1.40 3.50 7.06
CA ALA A 97 0.19 3.36 7.86
C ALA A 97 -0.93 4.30 7.39
N ARG A 98 -0.61 5.56 7.06
CA ARG A 98 -1.57 6.51 6.48
C ARG A 98 -2.11 6.05 5.14
N GLY A 99 -1.26 5.60 4.22
CA GLY A 99 -1.67 5.08 2.92
C GLY A 99 -2.59 3.86 3.03
N ILE A 100 -2.27 2.92 3.92
CA ILE A 100 -3.14 1.78 4.26
C ILE A 100 -4.48 2.28 4.81
N GLY A 101 -4.45 3.25 5.72
CA GLY A 101 -5.65 3.82 6.30
C GLY A 101 -6.57 4.51 5.30
N GLN A 102 -5.97 5.26 4.36
CA GLN A 102 -6.69 5.84 3.23
C GLN A 102 -7.33 4.76 2.36
N TYR A 103 -6.61 3.68 2.04
CA TYR A 103 -7.17 2.56 1.29
C TYR A 103 -8.36 1.94 2.02
N VAL A 104 -8.23 1.60 3.31
CA VAL A 104 -9.33 1.02 4.10
C VAL A 104 -10.55 1.94 4.13
N SER A 105 -10.36 3.26 4.24
CA SER A 105 -11.48 4.22 4.24
C SER A 105 -12.28 4.23 2.94
N THR A 106 -11.68 3.76 1.85
CA THR A 106 -12.31 3.70 0.53
C THR A 106 -13.07 2.40 0.23
N LEU A 107 -13.00 1.42 1.14
CA LEU A 107 -13.72 0.16 1.00
C LEU A 107 -15.21 0.36 1.41
N PRO A 108 -16.16 -0.18 0.62
CA PRO A 108 -17.60 0.02 0.84
C PRO A 108 -18.05 -0.49 2.21
N ASP A 109 -17.59 -1.69 2.60
CA ASP A 109 -17.99 -2.36 3.86
C ASP A 109 -16.92 -2.30 4.95
N ALA A 110 -16.03 -1.29 4.91
CA ALA A 110 -15.03 -1.14 5.96
C ALA A 110 -15.73 -1.07 7.32
N PRO A 111 -15.45 -2.01 8.25
CA PRO A 111 -16.12 -2.04 9.53
C PRO A 111 -15.94 -0.70 10.24
N GLU A 112 -16.99 -0.22 10.90
CA GLU A 112 -16.98 1.11 11.52
C GLU A 112 -15.83 1.26 12.54
N TYR A 113 -15.43 0.18 13.21
CA TYR A 113 -14.26 0.15 14.08
C TYR A 113 -12.94 0.42 13.33
N ALA A 114 -12.76 -0.10 12.11
CA ALA A 114 -11.57 0.14 11.30
C ALA A 114 -11.53 1.61 10.84
N ARG A 115 -12.69 2.21 10.55
CA ARG A 115 -12.79 3.64 10.21
C ARG A 115 -12.45 4.51 11.42
N VAL A 116 -13.00 4.23 12.60
CA VAL A 116 -12.80 5.05 13.81
C VAL A 116 -11.39 4.90 14.38
N GLU A 117 -10.82 3.70 14.40
CA GLU A 117 -9.50 3.46 14.99
C GLU A 117 -8.37 4.02 14.13
N ILE A 118 -8.43 3.84 12.81
CA ILE A 118 -7.46 4.41 11.88
C ILE A 118 -7.56 5.95 11.86
N LEU A 119 -8.76 6.51 11.76
CA LEU A 119 -8.93 7.97 11.78
C LEU A 119 -8.54 8.58 13.12
N SER A 120 -8.79 7.91 14.25
CA SER A 120 -8.38 8.38 15.57
C SER A 120 -6.89 8.20 15.84
N ALA A 121 -6.24 7.17 15.30
CA ALA A 121 -4.79 6.97 15.38
C ALA A 121 -4.03 8.00 14.53
N VAL A 122 -4.53 8.28 13.32
CA VAL A 122 -4.00 9.36 12.48
C VAL A 122 -4.24 10.71 13.18
N LYS A 123 -5.46 11.04 13.61
CA LYS A 123 -5.74 12.33 14.26
C LYS A 123 -5.01 12.53 15.59
N ARG A 124 -4.82 11.48 16.41
CA ARG A 124 -4.04 11.60 17.67
C ARG A 124 -2.58 11.92 17.45
N LYS A 125 -1.99 11.49 16.32
CA LYS A 125 -0.57 11.71 16.03
C LYS A 125 -0.27 13.09 15.42
N TYR A 126 -1.29 13.81 14.93
CA TYR A 126 -1.15 15.13 14.28
C TYR A 126 -1.93 16.24 15.03
N LYS A 127 -2.18 16.08 16.33
CA LYS A 127 -2.88 17.09 17.16
C LYS A 127 -1.95 17.93 18.06
N ASP A 128 -0.65 17.88 17.80
CA ASP A 128 0.34 18.78 18.39
C ASP A 128 1.05 19.57 17.27
#